data_AF-A0AAW2XKA0-F1
#
_entry.id   AF-A0AAW2XKA0-F1
#
_cell.length_a   1.000
_cell.length_b   1.000
_cell.length_c   1.000
_cell.angle_alpha   90.00
_cell.angle_beta   90.00
_cell.angle_gamma   90.00
#
_symmetry.space_group_name_H-M   'P 1'
#
loop_
_entity.id
_entity.type
_entity.pdbx_description
1 polymer ?
#
loop_
_entity_poly.entity_id
_entity_poly.type
_entity_poly.pdbx_seq_one_letter_code
_entity_poly.pdbx_strand_id
1 'polypeptide(L)'
;MNYVWPNIFETSPHVINAVMEAIEGMRVALGAAIVLNYCLQGLFHPARKVREVYWKIYNSLYIGAQNALVAAYPVLEDEENNVFCRPELHMFV
;
A
#
# COMPACT_ATOMS: atom_id res chain seq x y z
N MET A 1 5.50 3.66 12.94
CA MET A 1 4.36 3.44 12.05
C MET A 1 3.06 3.16 12.79
N ASN A 2 3.05 2.21 13.74
CA ASN A 2 1.83 1.75 14.44
C ASN A 2 1.04 2.87 15.14
N TYR A 3 1.71 3.89 15.67
CA TYR A 3 1.05 5.06 16.28
C TYR A 3 0.63 6.14 15.27
N VAL A 4 1.25 6.17 14.09
CA VAL A 4 0.96 7.16 13.05
C VAL A 4 -0.23 6.70 12.19
N TRP A 5 -0.29 5.41 11.88
CA TRP A 5 -1.28 4.82 10.97
C TRP A 5 -2.75 5.02 11.36
N PRO A 6 -3.16 5.01 12.64
CA PRO A 6 -4.55 5.30 13.02
C PRO A 6 -5.01 6.71 12.62
N ASN A 7 -4.08 7.66 12.46
CA ASN A 7 -4.39 9.06 12.17
C ASN A 7 -4.61 9.34 10.67
N ILE A 8 -4.57 8.33 9.79
CA ILE A 8 -4.82 8.51 8.34
C ILE A 8 -6.23 9.00 8.02
N PHE A 9 -7.15 8.95 8.99
CA PHE A 9 -8.53 9.41 8.85
C PHE A 9 -8.77 10.82 9.38
N GLU A 10 -7.71 11.52 9.79
CA GLU A 10 -7.80 12.90 10.23
C GLU A 10 -8.30 13.82 9.12
N THR A 11 -9.12 14.80 9.51
CA THR A 11 -9.75 15.75 8.56
C THR A 11 -9.05 17.10 8.54
N SER A 12 -8.30 17.42 9.60
CA SER A 12 -7.53 18.67 9.68
C SER A 12 -6.45 18.71 8.59
N PRO A 13 -6.44 19.72 7.69
CA PRO A 13 -5.50 19.79 6.58
C PRO A 13 -4.03 19.73 6.99
N HIS A 14 -3.68 20.40 8.09
CA HIS A 14 -2.29 20.43 8.57
C HIS A 14 -1.87 19.07 9.14
N VAL A 15 -2.75 18.42 9.89
CA VAL A 15 -2.45 17.13 10.53
C VAL A 15 -2.37 16.03 9.48
N ILE A 16 -3.33 15.96 8.55
CA ILE A 16 -3.31 14.91 7.53
C ILE A 16 -2.11 15.02 6.60
N ASN A 17 -1.68 16.25 6.26
CA ASN A 17 -0.46 16.45 5.45
C ASN A 17 0.78 15.96 6.21
N ALA A 18 0.92 16.30 7.50
CA ALA A 18 2.02 15.81 8.33
C ALA A 18 2.01 14.27 8.48
N VAL A 19 0.83 13.66 8.59
CA VAL A 19 0.69 12.18 8.63
C VAL A 19 1.13 11.56 7.31
N MET A 20 0.74 12.12 6.17
CA MET A 20 1.15 11.63 4.85
C MET A 20 2.66 11.77 4.63
N GLU A 21 3.25 12.90 5.01
CA GLU A 21 4.70 13.12 4.94
C GLU A 21 5.47 12.16 5.85
N ALA A 22 4.96 11.88 7.04
CA ALA A 22 5.55 10.88 7.93
C ALA A 22 5.50 9.47 7.33
N ILE A 23 4.41 9.10 6.65
CA ILE A 23 4.29 7.82 5.94
C ILE A 23 5.30 7.75 4.79
N GLU A 24 5.47 8.84 4.04
CA GLU A 24 6.46 8.91 2.96
C GLU A 24 7.90 8.80 3.48
N GLY A 25 8.23 9.45 4.60
CA GLY A 25 9.51 9.27 5.27
C GLY A 25 9.73 7.83 5.75
N MET A 26 8.70 7.21 6.31
CA MET A 26 8.75 5.80 6.74
C MET A 26 8.90 4.84 5.55
N ARG A 27 8.34 5.15 4.36
CA ARG A 27 8.57 4.36 3.14
C ARG A 27 10.04 4.26 2.79
N VAL A 28 10.76 5.39 2.88
CA VAL A 28 12.21 5.42 2.59
C VAL A 28 13.02 4.72 3.68
N ALA A 29 12.67 4.95 4.95
CA ALA A 29 13.43 4.43 6.09
C ALA A 29 13.21 2.93 6.37
N LEU A 30 11.96 2.45 6.24
CA LEU A 30 11.55 1.07 6.54
C LEU A 30 11.44 0.21 5.28
N GLY A 31 11.28 0.83 4.12
CA GLY A 31 11.06 0.16 2.84
C GLY A 31 9.59 0.13 2.42
N ALA A 32 9.38 0.17 1.10
CA ALA A 32 8.06 0.25 0.48
C ALA A 32 7.17 -0.98 0.78
N ALA A 33 7.76 -2.17 0.93
CA ALA A 33 7.04 -3.40 1.24
C ALA A 33 6.32 -3.34 2.60
N ILE A 34 6.95 -2.72 3.61
CA ILE A 34 6.32 -2.58 4.94
C ILE A 34 5.12 -1.66 4.85
N VAL A 35 5.24 -0.53 4.14
CA VAL A 35 4.11 0.40 3.95
C VAL A 35 2.98 -0.26 3.14
N LEU A 36 3.33 -1.05 2.12
CA LEU A 36 2.35 -1.80 1.33
C LEU A 36 1.53 -2.75 2.22
N ASN A 37 2.17 -3.47 3.15
CA ASN A 37 1.46 -4.41 4.04
C ASN A 37 0.41 -3.72 4.94
N TYR A 38 0.66 -2.49 5.37
CA TYR A 38 -0.35 -1.70 6.07
C TYR A 38 -1.46 -1.24 5.13
N CYS A 39 -1.12 -0.90 3.88
CA CYS A 39 -2.04 -0.38 2.88
C CYS A 39 -3.02 -1.45 2.33
N LEU A 40 -2.58 -2.70 2.13
CA LEU A 40 -3.38 -3.75 1.48
C LEU A 40 -4.76 -3.96 2.13
N GLN A 41 -4.85 -3.85 3.46
CA GLN A 41 -6.08 -4.11 4.22
C GLN A 41 -7.23 -3.13 3.89
N GLY A 42 -6.91 -1.90 3.47
CA GLY A 42 -7.90 -0.87 3.20
C GLY A 42 -8.19 -0.61 1.72
N LEU A 43 -7.40 -1.16 0.80
CA LEU A 43 -7.55 -0.92 -0.65
C LEU A 43 -8.91 -1.37 -1.18
N PHE A 44 -9.36 -2.57 -0.79
CA PHE A 44 -10.62 -3.17 -1.24
C PHE A 44 -11.71 -3.17 -0.17
N HIS A 45 -11.54 -2.38 0.90
CA HIS A 45 -12.49 -2.31 2.01
C HIS A 45 -13.90 -1.88 1.53
N PRO A 46 -15.02 -2.42 2.04
CA PRO A 46 -16.37 -2.11 1.52
C PRO A 46 -16.79 -0.64 1.69
N ALA A 47 -16.34 0.02 2.75
CA ALA A 47 -16.62 1.45 2.98
C ALA A 47 -15.81 2.36 2.06
N ARG A 48 -16.50 3.21 1.28
CA ARG A 48 -15.89 4.19 0.37
C ARG A 48 -14.89 5.12 1.05
N LYS A 49 -15.25 5.67 2.22
CA LYS A 49 -14.41 6.59 3.00
C LYS A 49 -13.07 5.96 3.39
N VAL A 50 -13.04 4.65 3.63
CA VAL A 50 -11.80 3.92 3.91
C VAL A 50 -10.96 3.80 2.65
N ARG A 51 -11.56 3.31 1.55
CA ARG A 51 -10.85 3.14 0.28
C ARG A 51 -10.21 4.43 -0.21
N GLU A 52 -10.92 5.56 -0.15
CA GLU A 52 -10.41 6.84 -0.65
C GLU A 52 -9.06 7.23 0.00
N VAL A 53 -8.93 7.04 1.31
CA VAL A 53 -7.68 7.32 2.04
C VAL A 53 -6.58 6.32 1.66
N TYR A 54 -6.92 5.03 1.64
CA TYR A 54 -5.94 3.98 1.35
C TYR A 54 -5.42 4.03 -0.08
N TRP A 55 -6.29 4.30 -1.06
CA TRP A 55 -5.88 4.51 -2.45
C TRP A 55 -4.98 5.74 -2.61
N LYS A 56 -5.22 6.82 -1.85
CA LYS A 56 -4.33 7.98 -1.84
C LYS A 56 -2.92 7.61 -1.35
N ILE A 57 -2.82 6.83 -0.27
CA ILE A 57 -1.52 6.34 0.25
C ILE A 57 -0.84 5.42 -0.78
N TYR A 58 -1.59 4.50 -1.36
CA TYR A 58 -1.08 3.60 -2.40
C TYR A 58 -0.53 4.34 -3.61
N ASN A 59 -1.21 5.38 -4.07
CA ASN A 59 -0.75 6.19 -5.20
C ASN A 59 0.60 6.86 -4.90
N SER A 60 0.79 7.41 -3.69
CA SER A 60 2.08 7.97 -3.25
C SER A 60 3.16 6.90 -3.22
N LEU A 61 2.84 5.74 -2.64
CA LEU A 61 3.76 4.59 -2.55
C LEU A 61 4.19 4.09 -3.94
N TYR A 62 3.25 4.00 -4.88
CA TYR A 62 3.49 3.57 -6.25
C TYR A 62 4.41 4.54 -6.98
N ILE A 63 4.15 5.85 -6.89
CA ILE A 63 5.01 6.88 -7.49
C ILE A 63 6.42 6.84 -6.88
N GLY A 64 6.54 6.65 -5.56
CA GLY A 64 7.81 6.74 -4.85
C GLY A 64 8.71 5.51 -4.96
N ALA A 65 8.16 4.31 -5.24
CA ALA A 65 8.93 3.06 -5.25
C ALA A 65 8.31 1.93 -6.07
N GLN A 66 7.75 2.21 -7.26
CA GLN A 66 7.11 1.21 -8.13
C GLN A 66 7.90 -0.10 -8.27
N ASN A 67 9.19 -0.02 -8.59
CA ASN A 67 10.03 -1.21 -8.83
C ASN A 67 10.17 -2.09 -7.58
N ALA A 68 10.23 -1.48 -6.39
CA ALA A 68 10.35 -2.22 -5.14
C ALA A 68 9.05 -2.95 -4.76
N LEU A 69 7.89 -2.48 -5.25
CA LEU A 69 6.60 -3.12 -4.97
C LEU A 69 6.42 -4.46 -5.70
N VAL A 70 7.11 -4.67 -6.82
CA VAL A 70 6.99 -5.91 -7.62
C VAL A 70 7.25 -7.15 -6.77
N ALA A 71 8.28 -7.11 -5.91
CA ALA A 71 8.64 -8.21 -5.03
C ALA A 71 7.72 -8.34 -3.80
N ALA A 72 6.87 -7.35 -3.53
CA ALA A 72 6.06 -7.27 -2.32
C ALA A 72 4.55 -7.44 -2.55
N TYR A 73 4.07 -7.41 -3.81
CA TYR A 73 2.65 -7.67 -4.09
C TYR A 73 2.24 -9.07 -3.62
N PRO A 74 1.04 -9.21 -3.02
CA PRO A 74 0.53 -10.50 -2.60
C PRO A 74 0.34 -11.42 -3.81
N VAL A 75 0.52 -12.71 -3.58
CA VAL A 75 0.14 -13.73 -4.56
C VAL A 75 -1.38 -13.83 -4.55
N LEU A 76 -1.98 -13.72 -5.72
CA LEU A 76 -3.41 -13.91 -5.93
C LEU A 76 -3.60 -15.26 -6.62
N GLU A 77 -4.59 -16.02 -6.16
CA GLU A 77 -4.99 -17.28 -6.79
C GLU A 77 -5.71 -16.99 -8.11
N ASP A 78 -5.52 -17.87 -9.09
CA ASP A 78 -6.20 -17.78 -10.36
C ASP A 78 -7.69 -18.10 -10.20
N GLU A 79 -8.53 -17.42 -10.97
CA GLU A 79 -9.96 -17.69 -11.07
C GLU A 79 -10.29 -18.33 -12.43
N GLU A 80 -11.48 -18.91 -12.60
CA GLU A 80 -11.89 -19.59 -13.85
C GLU A 80 -11.65 -18.73 -15.11
N ASN A 81 -11.84 -17.42 -15.00
CA ASN A 81 -11.77 -16.49 -16.12
C ASN A 81 -10.49 -15.64 -16.15
N ASN A 82 -9.68 -15.66 -15.09
CA ASN A 82 -8.57 -14.73 -14.92
C ASN A 82 -7.33 -15.42 -14.33
N VAL A 83 -6.19 -15.26 -15.00
CA VAL A 83 -4.88 -15.64 -14.47
C VAL A 83 -4.28 -14.44 -13.75
N PHE A 84 -4.12 -14.53 -12.43
CA PHE A 84 -3.57 -13.47 -11.57
C PHE A 84 -2.16 -13.81 -11.05
N CYS A 85 -1.76 -15.07 -11.10
CA CYS A 85 -0.43 -15.48 -10.69
C CYS A 85 0.67 -14.91 -11.61
N ARG A 86 1.92 -14.90 -11.12
CA ARG A 86 3.10 -14.45 -11.88
C ARG A 86 4.12 -15.59 -11.98
N PRO A 87 3.93 -16.53 -12.93
CA PRO A 87 4.70 -17.78 -13.00
C PRO A 87 6.21 -17.57 -13.10
N GLU A 88 6.64 -16.46 -13.72
CA GLU A 88 8.04 -16.12 -13.91
C GLU A 88 8.78 -15.94 -12.57
N LEU A 89 8.07 -15.55 -11.50
CA LEU A 89 8.64 -15.37 -10.17
C LEU A 89 8.81 -16.69 -9.40
N HIS A 90 8.23 -17.79 -9.87
CA HIS A 90 8.27 -19.11 -9.23
C HIS A 90 9.31 -20.05 -9.86
N MET A 91 9.95 -19.63 -10.95
CA MET A 91 10.98 -20.42 -11.61
C MET A 91 12.20 -20.60 -10.69
N PHE A 92 12.63 -21.84 -10.53
CA PHE A 92 13.87 -22.21 -9.84
C PHE A 92 14.74 -23.00 -10.83
N VAL A 93 16.01 -22.64 -10.96
CA VAL A 93 16.99 -23.28 -11.85
C VAL A 93 17.94 -24.15 -11.03
#